data_AF-A0A9N6WX44-F1
#
_entry.id   AF-A0A9N6WX44-F1
#
_cell.length_a   1.000
_cell.length_b   1.000
_cell.length_c   1.000
_cell.angle_alpha   90.00
_cell.angle_beta   90.00
_cell.angle_gamma   90.00
#
_symmetry.space_group_name_H-M   'P 1'
#
loop_
_entity.id
_entity.type
_entity.pdbx_description
1 polymer ?
#
loop_
_entity_poly.entity_id
_entity_poly.type
_entity_poly.pdbx_seq_one_letter_code
_entity_poly.pdbx_strand_id
1 'polypeptide(L)'
;MATTLCQVCGVDPFKYKCPTCYIKHCSLDCYKVHRQSPCEKPSGVPPSDDNSAAPFKYQFPTADTVPLDKLQELAGSEEVKECLSNPHVRQMLKSLVQSQTPDSSIKEAMQEPIFLELAHACLKIVEPQNGATE
;
A
#
# COMPACT_ATOMS: atom_id res chain seq x y z
N MET A 1 -24.90 -0.08 24.65
CA MET A 1 -24.19 -1.37 24.65
C MET A 1 -24.58 -2.11 23.38
N ALA A 2 -23.70 -2.22 22.39
CA ALA A 2 -24.02 -2.88 21.13
C ALA A 2 -23.84 -4.40 21.27
N THR A 3 -24.93 -5.13 21.49
CA THR A 3 -24.93 -6.60 21.47
C THR A 3 -24.77 -7.05 20.03
N THR A 4 -23.64 -7.70 19.70
CA THR A 4 -23.48 -8.25 18.35
C THR A 4 -24.42 -9.45 18.20
N LEU A 5 -25.15 -9.52 17.10
CA LEU A 5 -26.05 -10.63 16.82
C LEU A 5 -25.32 -11.76 16.09
N CYS A 6 -25.90 -12.96 16.15
CA CYS A 6 -25.48 -14.10 15.37
C CYS A 6 -25.49 -13.75 13.87
N GLN A 7 -24.37 -13.97 13.18
CA GLN A 7 -24.25 -13.70 11.75
C GLN A 7 -24.89 -14.79 10.88
N VAL A 8 -25.42 -15.87 11.49
CA VAL A 8 -26.12 -16.94 10.78
C VAL A 8 -27.63 -16.74 10.81
N CYS A 9 -28.21 -16.46 11.98
CA CYS A 9 -29.66 -16.28 12.13
C CYS A 9 -30.08 -14.82 12.32
N GLY A 10 -29.20 -13.93 12.79
CA GLY A 10 -29.53 -12.52 13.05
C GLY A 10 -30.49 -12.28 14.22
N VAL A 11 -30.98 -13.33 14.89
CA VAL A 11 -32.01 -13.21 15.94
C VAL A 11 -31.38 -13.14 17.34
N ASP A 12 -30.54 -14.10 17.68
CA ASP A 12 -29.94 -14.22 19.00
C ASP A 12 -28.59 -13.50 19.11
N PRO A 13 -28.17 -13.08 20.32
CA PRO A 13 -26.82 -12.62 20.57
C PRO A 13 -25.79 -13.72 20.27
N PHE A 14 -24.63 -13.33 19.72
CA PHE A 14 -23.58 -14.30 19.48
C PHE A 14 -23.03 -14.87 20.80
N LYS A 15 -22.70 -16.16 20.79
CA LYS A 15 -22.14 -16.86 21.94
C LYS A 15 -20.80 -17.51 21.63
N TYR A 16 -20.56 -17.85 20.37
CA TYR A 16 -19.39 -18.59 19.92
C TYR A 16 -18.86 -18.04 18.59
N LYS A 17 -17.61 -18.37 18.27
CA LYS A 17 -16.90 -17.92 17.07
C LYS A 17 -16.28 -19.13 16.36
N CYS A 18 -16.45 -19.23 15.04
CA CYS A 18 -15.84 -20.29 14.26
C CYS A 18 -14.31 -20.12 14.19
N PRO A 19 -13.50 -21.17 14.46
CA PRO A 19 -12.03 -21.06 14.40
C PRO A 19 -11.49 -20.96 12.96
N THR A 20 -12.28 -21.33 11.95
CA THR A 20 -11.88 -21.30 10.54
C THR A 20 -12.21 -19.95 9.91
N CYS A 21 -13.47 -19.53 9.94
CA CYS A 21 -13.94 -18.34 9.21
C CYS A 21 -14.21 -17.11 10.09
N TYR A 22 -14.04 -17.24 11.42
CA TYR A 22 -14.31 -16.19 12.41
C TYR A 22 -15.76 -15.68 12.48
N ILE A 23 -16.71 -16.33 11.81
CA ILE A 23 -18.15 -16.02 11.90
C ILE A 23 -18.66 -16.21 13.32
N LYS A 24 -19.46 -15.24 13.78
CA LYS A 24 -20.09 -15.20 15.10
C LYS A 24 -21.43 -15.93 15.05
N HIS A 25 -21.62 -16.96 15.87
CA HIS A 25 -22.86 -17.74 15.92
C HIS A 25 -23.41 -17.87 17.35
N CYS A 26 -24.71 -18.11 17.50
CA CYS A 26 -25.36 -18.24 18.81
C CYS A 26 -25.37 -19.69 19.34
N SER A 27 -25.47 -20.70 18.47
CA SER A 27 -25.66 -22.09 18.87
C SER A 27 -25.00 -23.10 17.91
N LEU A 28 -25.06 -24.39 18.26
CA LEU A 28 -24.60 -25.49 17.42
C LEU A 28 -25.43 -25.65 16.14
N ASP A 29 -26.72 -25.29 16.19
CA ASP A 29 -27.59 -25.31 15.01
C ASP A 29 -27.13 -24.29 13.96
N CYS A 30 -26.79 -23.08 14.40
CA CYS A 30 -26.17 -22.07 13.53
C CYS A 30 -24.79 -22.49 13.02
N TYR A 31 -24.02 -23.25 13.80
CA TYR A 31 -22.74 -23.80 13.35
C TYR A 31 -22.92 -24.85 12.24
N LYS A 32 -23.93 -25.73 12.35
CA LYS A 32 -24.24 -26.74 11.32
C LYS A 32 -24.69 -26.09 10.02
N VAL A 33 -25.57 -25.09 10.09
CA VAL A 33 -26.00 -24.31 8.92
C VAL A 33 -24.81 -23.61 8.27
N HIS A 34 -23.97 -22.94 9.06
CA HIS A 34 -22.77 -22.29 8.57
C HIS A 34 -21.81 -23.27 7.86
N ARG A 35 -21.60 -24.48 8.42
CA ARG A 35 -20.66 -25.48 7.87
C ARG A 35 -21.17 -26.18 6.60
N GLN A 36 -22.45 -26.05 6.27
CA GLN A 36 -22.99 -26.51 4.98
C GLN A 36 -22.60 -25.57 3.83
N SER A 37 -22.29 -24.31 4.13
CA SER A 37 -21.69 -23.37 3.19
C SER A 37 -20.15 -23.45 3.23
N PRO A 38 -19.43 -23.09 2.16
CA PRO A 38 -17.97 -23.11 2.17
C PRO A 38 -17.42 -22.24 3.31
N CYS A 39 -16.86 -22.91 4.31
CA CYS A 39 -16.24 -22.31 5.47
C CYS A 39 -14.79 -21.97 5.11
N GLU A 40 -14.60 -20.88 4.38
CA GLU A 40 -13.27 -20.40 4.03
C GLU A 40 -12.71 -19.53 5.15
N LYS A 41 -11.41 -19.68 5.41
CA LYS A 41 -10.70 -18.72 6.26
C LYS A 41 -10.88 -17.35 5.60
N PRO A 42 -11.29 -16.29 6.33
CA PRO A 42 -11.15 -14.96 5.77
C PRO A 42 -9.69 -14.86 5.39
N SER A 43 -9.44 -14.71 4.09
CA SER A 43 -8.11 -14.46 3.57
C SER A 43 -7.71 -13.13 4.17
N GLY A 44 -7.11 -13.19 5.36
CA GLY A 44 -6.42 -12.11 6.01
C GLY A 44 -5.09 -11.92 5.29
N VAL A 45 -5.16 -11.69 3.99
CA VAL A 45 -4.34 -10.60 3.47
C VAL A 45 -5.13 -9.38 3.96
N PRO A 46 -4.55 -8.44 4.73
CA PRO A 46 -5.00 -7.06 4.54
C PRO A 46 -5.05 -6.83 3.02
N PRO A 47 -5.87 -5.93 2.47
CA PRO A 47 -5.52 -5.38 1.16
C PRO A 47 -4.11 -4.82 1.32
N SER A 48 -3.08 -5.62 0.99
CA SER A 48 -1.88 -5.11 0.39
C SER A 48 -2.42 -4.60 -0.93
N ASP A 49 -2.62 -3.29 -0.96
CA ASP A 49 -2.96 -2.49 -2.12
C ASP A 49 -2.17 -2.97 -3.35
N ASP A 50 -2.74 -3.92 -4.07
CA ASP A 50 -2.36 -4.23 -5.43
C ASP A 50 -3.64 -4.16 -6.24
N ASN A 51 -3.70 -3.11 -7.05
CA ASN A 51 -4.64 -2.88 -8.13
C ASN A 51 -6.04 -2.37 -7.78
N SER A 52 -6.11 -1.28 -7.01
CA SER A 52 -7.08 -0.22 -7.31
C SER A 52 -6.34 0.96 -7.89
N ALA A 53 -6.57 1.22 -9.17
CA ALA A 53 -6.38 2.50 -9.81
C ALA A 53 -7.32 3.55 -9.18
N ALA A 54 -7.19 3.79 -7.87
CA ALA A 54 -7.59 5.05 -7.30
C ALA A 54 -6.58 6.08 -7.84
N PRO A 55 -7.03 7.22 -8.39
CA PRO A 55 -6.09 8.27 -8.76
C PRO A 55 -5.32 8.62 -7.48
N PHE A 56 -3.99 8.48 -7.50
CA PHE A 56 -3.09 8.93 -6.44
C PHE A 56 -3.35 10.42 -6.24
N LYS A 57 -4.32 10.80 -5.41
CA LYS A 57 -4.69 12.20 -5.23
C LYS A 57 -3.98 12.69 -3.99
N TYR A 58 -3.00 13.56 -4.18
CA TYR A 58 -2.36 14.26 -3.07
C TYR A 58 -3.45 14.88 -2.21
N GLN A 59 -3.50 14.49 -0.93
CA GLN A 59 -4.50 14.99 -0.01
C GLN A 59 -4.23 16.46 0.35
N PHE A 60 -2.95 16.87 0.29
CA PHE A 60 -2.47 18.23 0.52
C PHE A 60 -1.28 18.55 -0.41
N PRO A 61 -1.52 18.84 -1.70
CA PRO A 61 -0.45 19.20 -2.62
C PRO A 61 0.17 20.55 -2.22
N THR A 62 1.49 20.58 -2.08
CA THR A 62 2.31 21.78 -1.86
C THR A 62 3.07 22.14 -3.14
N ALA A 63 3.76 23.28 -3.16
CA ALA A 63 4.59 23.70 -4.30
C ALA A 63 5.68 22.65 -4.65
N ASP A 64 6.21 21.94 -3.65
CA ASP A 64 7.22 20.89 -3.81
C ASP A 64 6.63 19.52 -4.19
N THR A 65 5.31 19.42 -4.38
CA THR A 65 4.65 18.15 -4.73
C THR A 65 4.70 17.92 -6.23
N VAL A 66 5.38 16.84 -6.67
CA VAL A 66 5.47 16.46 -8.09
C VAL A 66 4.08 16.11 -8.63
N PRO A 67 3.64 16.67 -9.78
CA PRO A 67 2.34 16.34 -10.37
C PRO A 67 2.31 14.91 -10.95
N LEU A 68 1.13 14.31 -10.98
CA LEU A 68 0.95 12.91 -11.41
C LEU A 68 1.37 12.66 -12.86
N ASP A 69 1.11 13.61 -13.77
CA ASP A 69 1.55 13.51 -15.17
C ASP A 69 3.08 13.33 -15.26
N LYS A 70 3.84 14.09 -14.44
CA LYS A 70 5.31 13.99 -14.40
C LYS A 70 5.77 12.66 -13.77
N LEU A 71 5.05 12.15 -12.77
CA LEU A 71 5.32 10.82 -12.22
C LEU A 71 5.07 9.71 -13.25
N GLN A 72 4.09 9.87 -14.14
CA GLN A 72 3.83 8.90 -15.20
C GLN A 72 4.95 8.88 -16.24
N GLU A 73 5.60 10.01 -16.51
CA GLU A 73 6.79 10.06 -17.38
C GLU A 73 7.97 9.26 -16.83
N LEU A 74 8.12 9.17 -15.50
CA LEU A 74 9.14 8.33 -14.86
C LEU A 74 8.97 6.85 -15.23
N ALA A 75 7.74 6.37 -15.38
CA ALA A 75 7.46 4.99 -15.79
C ALA A 75 7.80 4.73 -17.26
N GLY A 76 7.90 5.78 -18.09
CA GLY A 76 8.38 5.69 -19.47
C GLY A 76 9.89 5.55 -19.56
N SER A 77 10.64 6.23 -18.69
CA SER A 77 12.10 6.36 -18.76
C SER A 77 12.85 5.04 -18.58
N GLU A 78 13.78 4.76 -19.50
CA GLU A 78 14.66 3.59 -19.44
C GLU A 78 15.72 3.73 -18.34
N GLU A 79 16.27 4.93 -18.11
CA GLU A 79 17.25 5.19 -17.05
C GLU A 79 16.68 4.84 -15.67
N VAL A 80 15.44 5.28 -15.38
CA VAL A 80 14.77 4.98 -14.10
C VAL A 80 14.49 3.48 -13.96
N LYS A 81 14.08 2.80 -15.04
CA LYS A 81 13.87 1.33 -15.04
C LYS A 81 15.15 0.56 -14.82
N GLU A 82 16.26 1.03 -15.37
CA GLU A 82 17.56 0.40 -15.20
C GLU A 82 18.03 0.53 -13.74
N CYS A 83 17.95 1.72 -13.16
CA CYS A 83 18.23 1.93 -11.73
C CYS A 83 17.33 1.06 -10.85
N LEU A 84 16.04 0.95 -11.18
CA LEU A 84 15.09 0.09 -10.48
C LEU A 84 15.31 -1.40 -10.75
N SER A 85 16.12 -1.81 -11.74
CA SER A 85 16.44 -3.23 -11.93
C SER A 85 17.31 -3.78 -10.79
N ASN A 86 18.01 -2.90 -10.08
CA ASN A 86 18.81 -3.28 -8.93
C ASN A 86 17.92 -3.58 -7.70
N PRO A 87 17.98 -4.79 -7.13
CA PRO A 87 17.17 -5.18 -5.97
C PRO A 87 17.47 -4.35 -4.71
N HIS A 88 18.70 -3.86 -4.55
CA HIS A 88 19.10 -3.07 -3.38
C HIS A 88 18.40 -1.72 -3.34
N VAL A 89 18.28 -1.06 -4.50
CA VAL A 89 17.54 0.22 -4.64
C VAL A 89 16.07 0.03 -4.29
N ARG A 90 15.45 -1.06 -4.78
CA ARG A 90 14.05 -1.39 -4.43
C ARG A 90 13.86 -1.62 -2.94
N GLN A 91 14.79 -2.31 -2.29
CA GLN A 91 14.73 -2.55 -0.85
C GLN A 91 14.88 -1.24 -0.08
N MET A 92 15.81 -0.38 -0.49
CA MET A 92 16.03 0.93 0.12
C MET A 92 14.79 1.81 0.01
N LEU A 93 14.16 1.90 -1.17
CA LEU A 93 12.90 2.62 -1.37
C LEU A 93 11.78 2.09 -0.47
N LYS A 94 11.64 0.76 -0.34
CA LYS A 94 10.65 0.16 0.56
C LYS A 94 10.93 0.53 2.02
N SER A 95 12.19 0.45 2.45
CA SER A 95 12.60 0.82 3.80
C SER A 95 12.35 2.30 4.09
N LEU A 96 12.61 3.19 3.12
CA LEU A 96 12.35 4.63 3.23
C LEU A 96 10.86 4.92 3.44
N VAL A 97 9.99 4.28 2.65
CA VAL A 97 8.53 4.47 2.74
C VAL A 97 7.97 3.89 4.05
N GLN A 98 8.59 2.84 4.59
CA GLN A 98 8.16 2.18 5.82
C GLN A 98 8.82 2.75 7.08
N SER A 99 9.77 3.69 6.96
CA SER A 99 10.52 4.17 8.12
C SER A 99 9.68 5.07 9.02
N GLN A 100 9.97 5.03 10.33
CA GLN A 100 9.37 5.95 11.29
C GLN A 100 9.99 7.36 11.25
N THR A 101 11.15 7.51 10.61
CA THR A 101 11.96 8.74 10.58
C THR A 101 12.32 9.11 9.13
N PRO A 102 11.36 9.61 8.33
CA PRO A 102 11.56 9.85 6.91
C PRO A 102 12.72 10.83 6.62
N ASP A 103 12.89 11.88 7.42
CA ASP A 103 13.97 12.87 7.26
C ASP A 103 15.38 12.29 7.48
N SER A 104 15.55 11.38 8.44
CA SER A 104 16.85 10.75 8.67
C SER A 104 17.10 9.63 7.66
N SER A 105 16.09 8.80 7.39
CA SER A 105 16.23 7.70 6.44
C SER A 105 16.53 8.22 5.03
N ILE A 106 15.91 9.32 4.60
CA ILE A 106 16.23 9.90 3.28
C ILE A 106 17.66 10.43 3.23
N LYS A 107 18.17 11.06 4.29
CA LYS A 107 19.55 11.54 4.37
C LYS A 107 20.56 10.40 4.29
N GLU A 108 20.30 9.28 4.96
CA GLU A 108 21.13 8.08 4.86
C GLU A 108 21.08 7.48 3.46
N ALA A 109 19.90 7.37 2.85
CA ALA A 109 19.77 6.89 1.48
C ALA A 109 20.50 7.77 0.47
N MET A 110 20.57 9.09 0.68
CA MET A 110 21.35 10.01 -0.16
C MET A 110 22.87 9.78 -0.10
N GLN A 111 23.39 9.04 0.88
CA GLN A 111 24.80 8.64 0.92
C GLN A 111 25.09 7.46 -0.02
N GLU A 112 24.07 6.71 -0.42
CA GLU A 112 24.21 5.54 -1.26
C GLU A 112 24.25 5.94 -2.74
N PRO A 113 25.32 5.60 -3.50
CA PRO A 113 25.50 6.06 -4.88
C PRO A 113 24.37 5.58 -5.79
N ILE A 114 23.88 4.35 -5.57
CA ILE A 114 22.77 3.75 -6.33
C ILE A 114 21.43 4.49 -6.15
N PHE A 115 21.20 5.12 -4.99
CA PHE A 115 20.00 5.90 -4.74
C PHE A 115 20.16 7.30 -5.31
N LEU A 116 21.36 7.87 -5.22
CA LEU A 116 21.69 9.14 -5.84
C LEU A 116 21.50 9.10 -7.37
N GLU A 117 21.93 8.03 -8.03
CA GLU A 117 21.72 7.86 -9.48
C GLU A 117 20.23 7.81 -9.83
N LEU A 118 19.43 7.06 -9.07
CA LEU A 118 17.98 7.04 -9.24
C LEU A 118 17.38 8.44 -9.04
N ALA A 119 17.76 9.13 -7.96
CA ALA A 119 17.24 10.47 -7.65
C ALA A 119 17.56 11.45 -8.79
N HIS A 120 18.80 11.43 -9.31
CA HIS A 120 19.21 12.24 -10.43
C HIS A 120 18.42 11.91 -11.71
N ALA A 121 18.23 10.63 -12.02
CA ALA A 121 17.41 10.19 -13.16
C ALA A 121 15.96 10.65 -13.04
N CYS A 122 15.37 10.59 -11.83
CA CYS A 122 14.03 11.10 -11.57
C CYS A 122 13.95 12.63 -11.73
N LEU A 123 14.89 13.38 -11.12
CA LEU A 123 14.96 14.84 -11.18
C LEU A 123 15.08 15.35 -12.62
N LYS A 124 15.89 14.69 -13.46
CA LYS A 124 16.03 14.99 -14.89
C LYS A 124 14.69 14.98 -15.65
N ILE A 125 13.71 14.21 -15.19
CA ILE A 125 12.40 14.06 -15.82
C ILE A 125 11.36 15.01 -15.21
N VAL A 126 11.35 15.13 -13.88
CA VAL A 126 10.37 15.96 -13.16
C VAL A 126 10.71 17.46 -13.22
N GLU A 127 12.00 17.79 -13.32
CA GLU A 127 12.51 19.14 -13.57
C GLU A 127 13.06 19.20 -15.00
N PRO A 128 12.19 19.32 -16.03
CA PRO A 128 12.66 19.57 -17.38
C PRO A 128 13.14 21.02 -17.44
N GLN A 129 14.37 21.28 -16.98
CA GLN A 129 15.19 22.47 -17.28
C GLN A 129 14.39 23.68 -17.82
N ASN A 130 13.51 24.25 -16.99
CA ASN A 130 13.00 25.60 -17.21
C ASN A 130 13.99 26.60 -16.61
N GLY A 131 15.24 26.47 -17.07
CA GLY A 131 16.39 27.27 -16.70
C GLY A 131 17.02 27.97 -17.92
N ALA A 132 16.21 28.28 -18.93
CA ALA A 132 16.57 29.21 -19.99
C ALA A 132 15.43 30.20 -20.19
N THR A 133 15.79 31.50 -20.12
CA THR A 133 14.95 32.72 -20.05
C THR A 133 14.40 32.98 -18.64
N GLU A 134 14.85 34.00 -17.90
CA GLU A 134 15.35 35.34 -18.25
C GLU A 134 16.47 35.82 -17.31
#